data_AF-A0AAD7TTU0-F1
#
_entry.id   AF-A0AAD7TTU0-F1
#
_cell.length_a   1.000
_cell.length_b   1.000
_cell.length_c   1.000
_cell.angle_alpha   90.00
_cell.angle_beta   90.00
_cell.angle_gamma   90.00
#
_symmetry.space_group_name_H-M   'P 1'
#
loop_
_entity.id
_entity.type
_entity.pdbx_description
1 polymer ?
#
loop_
_entity_poly.entity_id
_entity_poly.type
_entity_poly.pdbx_seq_one_letter_code
_entity_poly.pdbx_strand_id
1 'polypeptide(L)'
;MVAWQDPSVVAICASVYSQNAIFLLGFFGSVLSARDPTHIEWSLITRKRRFTPALIPYLWGRYAILVALFFFVIQDLLNYRIACNVAYKALAFLGSSASFCSTLNLGIRSYIIWRDMNKIVVWLLSAACVGHAALVGVQGAQSVASTWSEQAHSCIVIHSSNITMFTFYLYTVLMDLTILILTICGLWRKAALRSDIGTNLSEQCLWYCAATFLINIPAAVLPILNLNVIMNVMLSMSDEAHSRHPATTVSVIMSSAAVLSLQPDHLADGDTTVSTAVGHRDVRDRARRRALGIAMQHSRSHQVTLTTNIVLDGLEVNSSEVNQSFDVTTSRKSTEATGAP
;
A
#
# COMPACT_ATOMS: atom_id res chain seq x y z
N MET A 1 27.09 -10.08 27.00
CA MET A 1 26.71 -10.19 25.58
C MET A 1 26.04 -11.54 25.39
N VAL A 2 24.83 -11.58 24.84
CA VAL A 2 24.09 -12.85 24.59
C VAL A 2 24.72 -13.54 23.38
N ALA A 3 25.05 -14.83 23.50
CA ALA A 3 25.59 -15.63 22.41
C ALA A 3 24.43 -16.09 21.50
N TRP A 4 24.09 -15.29 20.48
CA TRP A 4 22.97 -15.54 19.57
C TRP A 4 23.12 -16.78 18.65
N GLN A 5 24.32 -17.35 18.61
CA GLN A 5 24.66 -18.56 17.86
C GLN A 5 24.58 -19.84 18.71
N ASP A 6 24.25 -19.73 20.01
CA ASP A 6 24.12 -20.90 20.88
C ASP A 6 22.91 -21.74 20.45
N PRO A 7 23.05 -23.06 20.23
CA PRO A 7 21.96 -23.93 19.76
C PRO A 7 20.69 -23.87 20.60
N SER A 8 20.81 -23.57 21.90
CA SER A 8 19.65 -23.40 22.78
C SER A 8 18.78 -22.20 22.37
N VAL A 9 19.42 -21.06 22.04
CA VAL A 9 18.76 -19.84 21.58
C VAL A 9 18.17 -20.07 20.19
N VAL A 10 18.89 -20.74 19.30
CA VAL A 10 18.40 -21.08 17.95
C VAL A 10 17.13 -21.94 18.00
N ALA A 11 17.08 -22.93 18.90
CA ALA A 11 15.91 -23.79 19.06
C ALA A 11 14.68 -23.01 19.57
N ILE A 12 14.87 -22.12 20.55
CA ILE A 12 13.80 -21.24 21.04
C ILE A 12 13.30 -20.33 19.90
N CYS A 13 14.22 -19.72 19.16
CA CYS A 13 13.90 -18.90 18.00
C CYS A 13 13.09 -19.68 16.94
N ALA A 14 13.47 -20.93 16.64
CA ALA A 14 12.73 -21.75 15.69
C ALA A 14 11.29 -22.06 16.16
N SER A 15 11.10 -22.35 17.45
CA SER A 15 9.78 -22.58 18.05
C SER A 15 8.90 -21.33 17.97
N VAL A 16 9.44 -20.17 18.35
CA VAL A 16 8.74 -18.87 18.23
C VAL A 16 8.41 -18.57 16.77
N TYR A 17 9.29 -18.90 15.83
CA TYR A 17 9.03 -18.71 14.40
C TYR A 17 7.85 -19.55 13.90
N SER A 18 7.77 -20.83 14.25
CA SER A 18 6.64 -21.69 13.87
C SER A 18 5.31 -21.17 14.43
N GLN A 19 5.28 -20.79 15.71
CA GLN A 19 4.07 -20.23 16.34
C GLN A 19 3.62 -18.93 15.65
N ASN A 20 4.58 -18.08 15.29
CA ASN A 20 4.29 -16.89 14.50
C ASN A 20 3.70 -17.28 13.13
N ALA A 21 4.31 -18.19 12.38
CA ALA A 21 3.80 -18.60 11.07
C ALA A 21 2.33 -19.09 11.12
N ILE A 22 1.96 -19.86 12.15
CA ILE A 22 0.57 -20.32 12.38
C ILE A 22 -0.35 -19.13 12.67
N PHE A 23 0.04 -18.24 13.58
CA PHE A 23 -0.72 -17.04 13.90
C PHE A 23 -0.95 -16.16 12.66
N LEU A 24 0.10 -15.98 11.85
CA LEU A 24 0.05 -15.19 10.61
C LEU A 24 -0.83 -15.83 9.55
N LEU A 25 -0.78 -17.15 9.42
CA LEU A 25 -1.67 -17.88 8.52
C LEU A 25 -3.13 -17.70 8.94
N GLY A 26 -3.43 -17.78 10.24
CA GLY A 26 -4.76 -17.51 10.78
C GLY A 26 -5.21 -16.06 10.56
N PHE A 27 -4.34 -15.09 10.81
CA PHE A 27 -4.62 -13.67 10.60
C PHE A 27 -4.83 -13.33 9.12
N PHE A 28 -3.98 -13.82 8.22
CA PHE A 28 -4.22 -13.66 6.78
C PHE A 28 -5.46 -14.37 6.31
N GLY A 29 -5.71 -15.58 6.83
CA GLY A 29 -6.91 -16.35 6.54
C GLY A 29 -8.16 -15.59 6.95
N SER A 30 -8.15 -14.90 8.09
CA SER A 30 -9.27 -14.06 8.52
C SER A 30 -9.44 -12.80 7.66
N VAL A 31 -8.34 -12.13 7.28
CA VAL A 31 -8.35 -10.97 6.37
C VAL A 31 -8.80 -11.36 4.96
N LEU A 32 -8.45 -12.56 4.49
CA LEU A 32 -8.97 -13.12 3.24
C LEU A 32 -10.45 -13.47 3.37
N SER A 33 -10.85 -14.11 4.47
CA SER A 33 -12.26 -14.49 4.69
C SER A 33 -13.17 -13.29 4.93
N ALA A 34 -12.62 -12.10 5.20
CA ALA A 34 -13.38 -10.87 5.25
C ALA A 34 -14.11 -10.62 3.91
N ARG A 35 -15.36 -10.18 4.01
CA ARG A 35 -16.33 -10.15 2.91
C ARG A 35 -15.95 -9.17 1.79
N ASP A 36 -15.26 -8.09 2.13
CA ASP A 36 -14.94 -7.02 1.18
C ASP A 36 -13.87 -7.40 0.14
N PRO A 37 -12.67 -7.90 0.54
CA PRO A 37 -11.64 -8.30 -0.42
C PRO A 37 -12.02 -9.54 -1.24
N THR A 38 -12.71 -10.52 -0.64
CA THR A 38 -13.15 -11.74 -1.36
C THR A 38 -14.14 -11.42 -2.46
N HIS A 39 -15.03 -10.46 -2.26
CA HIS A 39 -15.97 -10.06 -3.31
C HIS A 39 -15.26 -9.43 -4.52
N ILE A 40 -14.22 -8.64 -4.27
CA ILE A 40 -13.41 -8.01 -5.33
C ILE A 40 -12.63 -9.07 -6.11
N GLU A 41 -11.96 -10.00 -5.42
CA GLU A 41 -11.21 -11.09 -6.04
C GLU A 41 -12.13 -12.04 -6.80
N TRP A 42 -13.27 -12.41 -6.23
CA TRP A 42 -14.26 -13.24 -6.87
C TRP A 42 -14.87 -12.57 -8.10
N SER A 43 -15.14 -11.26 -8.04
CA SER A 43 -15.58 -10.46 -9.19
C SER A 43 -14.53 -10.42 -10.31
N LEU A 44 -13.24 -10.44 -9.95
CA LEU A 44 -12.14 -10.56 -10.90
C LEU A 44 -12.07 -11.93 -11.57
N ILE A 45 -12.14 -12.99 -10.77
CA ILE A 45 -12.08 -14.39 -11.24
C ILE A 45 -13.29 -14.69 -12.12
N THR A 46 -14.48 -14.23 -11.72
CA THR A 46 -15.72 -14.35 -12.51
C THR A 46 -15.76 -13.41 -13.72
N ARG A 47 -14.68 -12.65 -13.97
CA ARG A 47 -14.51 -11.71 -15.09
C ARG A 47 -15.63 -10.66 -15.18
N LYS A 48 -16.34 -10.43 -14.07
CA LYS A 48 -17.35 -9.36 -13.96
C LYS A 48 -16.68 -7.98 -13.98
N ARG A 49 -15.39 -7.91 -13.65
CA ARG A 49 -14.57 -6.69 -13.68
C ARG A 49 -13.52 -6.75 -14.80
N ARG A 50 -13.23 -5.59 -15.41
CA ARG A 50 -12.14 -5.45 -16.40
C ARG A 50 -10.80 -5.68 -15.71
N PHE A 51 -9.98 -6.55 -16.30
CA PHE A 51 -8.66 -6.87 -15.78
C PHE A 51 -7.69 -5.72 -16.08
N THR A 52 -7.27 -5.00 -15.05
CA THR A 52 -6.24 -3.97 -15.16
C THR A 52 -4.89 -4.60 -14.81
N PRO A 53 -3.83 -4.41 -15.62
CA PRO A 53 -2.52 -5.02 -15.37
C PRO A 53 -1.90 -4.63 -14.02
N ALA A 54 -2.29 -3.47 -13.47
CA ALA A 54 -1.93 -3.04 -12.11
C ALA A 54 -2.38 -4.00 -10.99
N LEU A 55 -3.36 -4.86 -11.26
CA LEU A 55 -3.93 -5.80 -10.30
C LEU A 55 -3.21 -7.16 -10.27
N ILE A 56 -2.31 -7.41 -11.24
CA ILE A 56 -1.47 -8.62 -11.29
C ILE A 56 -0.53 -8.70 -10.07
N PRO A 57 0.33 -7.69 -9.79
CA PRO A 57 1.26 -7.76 -8.65
C PRO A 57 0.51 -7.83 -7.31
N TYR A 58 -0.65 -7.18 -7.21
CA TYR A 58 -1.55 -7.30 -6.06
C TYR A 58 -1.94 -8.75 -5.78
N LEU A 59 -2.50 -9.45 -6.77
CA LEU A 59 -2.96 -10.84 -6.57
C LEU A 59 -1.77 -11.75 -6.32
N TRP A 60 -0.70 -11.58 -7.09
CA TRP A 60 0.50 -12.40 -6.97
C TRP A 60 1.12 -12.30 -5.58
N GLY A 61 1.36 -11.07 -5.08
CA GLY A 61 1.97 -10.87 -3.76
C GLY A 61 1.15 -11.51 -2.63
N ARG A 62 -0.18 -11.39 -2.70
CA ARG A 62 -1.09 -11.94 -1.70
C ARG A 62 -1.15 -13.47 -1.71
N TYR A 63 -1.19 -14.10 -2.89
CA TYR A 63 -1.16 -15.56 -2.97
C TYR A 63 0.24 -16.12 -2.70
N ALA A 64 1.31 -15.43 -3.09
CA ALA A 64 2.67 -15.85 -2.84
C ALA A 64 2.97 -15.94 -1.33
N ILE A 65 2.57 -14.93 -0.54
CA ILE A 65 2.76 -14.95 0.92
C ILE A 65 1.86 -16.01 1.59
N LEU A 66 0.63 -16.21 1.11
CA LEU A 66 -0.25 -17.27 1.63
C LEU A 66 0.33 -18.67 1.36
N VAL A 67 0.78 -18.93 0.14
CA VAL A 67 1.41 -20.21 -0.23
C VAL A 67 2.67 -20.43 0.60
N ALA A 68 3.48 -19.39 0.82
CA ALA A 68 4.66 -19.49 1.67
C ALA A 68 4.30 -19.86 3.12
N LEU A 69 3.34 -19.16 3.74
CA LEU A 69 2.89 -19.45 5.11
C LEU A 69 2.27 -20.84 5.23
N PHE A 70 1.43 -21.24 4.29
CA PHE A 70 0.82 -22.56 4.27
C PHE A 70 1.87 -23.67 4.15
N PHE A 71 2.85 -23.48 3.27
CA PHE A 71 3.95 -24.42 3.13
C PHE A 71 4.80 -24.52 4.41
N PHE A 72 5.09 -23.40 5.08
CA PHE A 72 5.78 -23.41 6.37
C PHE A 72 5.03 -24.23 7.43
N VAL A 73 3.72 -24.03 7.56
CA VAL A 73 2.90 -24.76 8.53
C VAL A 73 2.83 -26.25 8.19
N ILE A 74 2.67 -26.61 6.92
CA ILE A 74 2.67 -28.02 6.49
C ILE A 74 4.01 -28.69 6.79
N GLN A 75 5.13 -28.00 6.52
CA GLN A 75 6.46 -28.54 6.77
C GLN A 75 6.68 -28.84 8.26
N ASP A 76 6.15 -28.00 9.14
CA ASP A 76 6.24 -28.20 10.60
C ASP A 76 5.36 -29.36 11.09
N LEU A 77 4.22 -29.60 10.43
CA LEU A 77 3.29 -30.70 10.75
C LEU A 77 3.73 -32.05 10.19
N LEU A 78 4.34 -32.06 9.00
CA LEU A 78 4.72 -33.28 8.29
C LEU A 78 6.23 -33.55 8.43
N ASN A 79 6.57 -34.47 9.33
CA ASN A 79 7.94 -35.02 9.47
C ASN A 79 8.29 -35.99 8.32
N TYR A 80 8.18 -35.54 7.07
CA TYR A 80 8.50 -36.33 5.88
C TYR A 80 9.76 -35.84 5.19
N ARG A 81 10.48 -36.74 4.51
CA ARG A 81 11.66 -36.40 3.72
C ARG A 81 11.25 -35.57 2.50
N ILE A 82 11.36 -34.25 2.63
CA ILE A 82 11.19 -33.30 1.53
C ILE A 82 12.57 -32.89 1.02
N ALA A 83 12.68 -32.58 -0.28
CA ALA A 83 13.87 -31.95 -0.84
C ALA A 83 14.04 -30.53 -0.26
N CYS A 84 14.61 -30.44 0.94
CA CYS A 84 14.79 -29.20 1.72
C CYS A 84 15.34 -28.06 0.88
N ASN A 85 16.35 -28.34 0.07
CA ASN A 85 16.99 -27.32 -0.75
C ASN A 85 16.00 -26.64 -1.70
N VAL A 86 15.15 -27.41 -2.37
CA VAL A 86 14.15 -26.89 -3.31
C VAL A 86 13.05 -26.13 -2.56
N ALA A 87 12.57 -26.70 -1.45
CA ALA A 87 11.56 -26.09 -0.60
C ALA A 87 11.98 -24.72 -0.06
N TYR A 88 13.16 -24.61 0.55
CA TYR A 88 13.66 -23.36 1.11
C TYR A 88 13.97 -22.33 0.01
N LYS A 89 14.47 -22.74 -1.16
CA LYS A 89 14.66 -21.83 -2.29
C LYS A 89 13.33 -21.32 -2.85
N ALA A 90 12.32 -22.18 -2.96
CA ALA A 90 10.98 -21.79 -3.38
C ALA A 90 10.35 -20.81 -2.39
N LEU A 91 10.48 -21.05 -1.08
CA LEU A 91 10.02 -20.15 -0.03
C LEU A 91 10.74 -18.79 -0.07
N ALA A 92 12.06 -18.78 -0.21
CA ALA A 92 12.84 -17.55 -0.34
C ALA A 92 12.39 -16.75 -1.58
N PHE A 93 12.21 -17.43 -2.71
CA PHE A 93 11.69 -16.82 -3.94
C PHE A 93 10.29 -16.25 -3.76
N LEU A 94 9.36 -17.01 -3.17
CA LEU A 94 7.99 -16.55 -2.91
C LEU A 94 7.97 -15.33 -1.99
N GLY A 95 8.73 -15.36 -0.89
CA GLY A 95 8.86 -14.23 0.05
C GLY A 95 9.44 -12.98 -0.61
N SER A 96 10.54 -13.10 -1.36
CA SER A 96 11.12 -12.00 -2.11
C SER A 96 10.19 -11.49 -3.21
N SER A 97 9.46 -12.36 -3.89
CA SER A 97 8.49 -11.98 -4.93
C SER A 97 7.30 -11.22 -4.34
N ALA A 98 6.83 -11.59 -3.14
CA ALA A 98 5.77 -10.89 -2.42
C ALA A 98 6.21 -9.48 -2.01
N SER A 99 7.45 -9.36 -1.51
CA SER A 99 8.06 -8.06 -1.20
C SER A 99 8.17 -7.17 -2.45
N PHE A 100 8.68 -7.70 -3.56
CA PHE A 100 8.74 -6.99 -4.83
C PHE A 100 7.36 -6.55 -5.34
N CYS A 101 6.34 -7.41 -5.22
CA CYS A 101 4.97 -7.06 -5.59
C CYS A 101 4.41 -5.93 -4.71
N SER A 102 4.77 -5.88 -3.43
CA SER A 102 4.41 -4.76 -2.55
C SER A 102 5.02 -3.45 -3.03
N THR A 103 6.32 -3.45 -3.37
CA THR A 103 7.00 -2.28 -3.97
C THR A 103 6.35 -1.86 -5.29
N LEU A 104 5.96 -2.82 -6.15
CA LEU A 104 5.22 -2.51 -7.39
C LEU A 104 3.84 -1.89 -7.12
N ASN A 105 3.10 -2.40 -6.14
CA ASN A 105 1.80 -1.85 -5.74
C ASN A 105 1.95 -0.38 -5.31
N LEU A 106 2.99 -0.06 -4.53
CA LEU A 106 3.33 1.31 -4.15
C LEU A 106 3.71 2.16 -5.38
N GLY A 107 4.55 1.59 -6.25
CA GLY A 107 5.07 2.24 -7.45
C GLY A 107 4.01 2.55 -8.52
N ILE A 108 2.93 1.77 -8.61
CA ILE A 108 1.83 2.00 -9.57
C ILE A 108 1.24 3.40 -9.40
N ARG A 109 1.09 3.88 -8.16
CA ARG A 109 0.54 5.22 -7.90
C ARG A 109 1.49 6.31 -8.38
N SER A 110 2.77 6.22 -8.06
CA SER A 110 3.77 7.16 -8.56
C SER A 110 3.83 7.13 -10.08
N TYR A 111 3.76 5.94 -10.69
CA TYR A 111 3.73 5.78 -12.14
C TYR A 111 2.56 6.55 -12.77
N ILE A 112 1.35 6.43 -12.24
CA ILE A 112 0.15 7.14 -12.73
C ILE A 112 0.27 8.66 -12.54
N ILE A 113 0.87 9.12 -11.45
CA ILE A 113 1.06 10.56 -11.21
C ILE A 113 2.06 11.15 -12.21
N TRP A 114 3.19 10.46 -12.43
CA TRP A 114 4.32 10.98 -13.20
C TRP A 114 4.23 10.73 -14.71
N ARG A 115 3.44 9.76 -15.18
CA ARG A 115 3.24 9.49 -16.63
C ARG A 115 2.83 10.72 -17.43
N ASP A 116 2.04 11.60 -16.83
CA ASP A 116 1.51 12.78 -17.51
C ASP A 116 2.42 14.01 -17.32
N MET A 117 3.34 13.96 -16.35
CA MET A 117 4.20 15.10 -15.98
C MET A 117 5.62 14.99 -16.50
N ASN A 118 6.27 13.84 -16.30
CA ASN A 118 7.66 13.63 -16.73
C ASN A 118 7.94 12.17 -17.08
N LYS A 119 8.15 11.91 -18.38
CA LYS A 119 8.46 10.57 -18.91
C LYS A 119 9.81 10.02 -18.41
N ILE A 120 10.76 10.89 -18.06
CA ILE A 120 12.08 10.48 -17.58
C ILE A 120 11.97 9.76 -16.23
N VAL A 121 11.17 10.31 -15.31
CA VAL A 121 10.94 9.71 -13.99
C VAL A 121 10.28 8.34 -14.13
N VAL A 122 9.32 8.22 -15.05
CA VAL A 122 8.66 6.95 -15.35
C VAL A 122 9.65 5.91 -15.90
N TRP A 123 10.52 6.33 -16.82
CA TRP A 123 11.53 5.43 -17.38
C TRP A 123 12.51 4.96 -16.29
N LEU A 124 12.98 5.87 -15.44
CA LEU A 124 13.87 5.55 -14.31
C LEU A 124 13.22 4.60 -13.31
N LEU A 125 11.95 4.83 -12.96
CA LEU A 125 11.19 3.94 -12.08
C LEU A 125 11.03 2.55 -12.70
N SER A 126 10.74 2.49 -14.00
CA SER A 126 10.61 1.21 -14.72
C SER A 126 11.93 0.43 -14.76
N ALA A 127 13.05 1.10 -15.01
CA ALA A 127 14.38 0.49 -15.01
C ALA A 127 14.75 -0.04 -13.63
N ALA A 128 14.42 0.72 -12.58
CA ALA A 128 14.66 0.31 -11.21
C ALA A 128 13.76 -0.89 -10.79
N CYS A 129 12.51 -0.95 -11.26
CA CYS A 129 11.67 -2.15 -11.06
C CYS A 129 12.24 -3.39 -11.74
N VAL A 130 12.84 -3.26 -12.94
CA VAL A 130 13.53 -4.38 -13.61
C VAL A 130 14.75 -4.82 -12.81
N GLY A 131 15.53 -3.88 -12.27
CA GLY A 131 16.64 -4.17 -11.35
C GLY A 131 16.17 -4.95 -10.11
N HIS A 132 15.06 -4.53 -9.50
CA HIS A 132 14.47 -5.22 -8.36
C HIS A 132 14.05 -6.66 -8.72
N ALA A 133 13.39 -6.86 -9.86
CA ALA A 133 12.98 -8.18 -10.32
C ALA A 133 14.17 -9.12 -10.54
N ALA A 134 15.28 -8.59 -11.07
CA ALA A 134 16.52 -9.36 -11.22
C ALA A 134 17.09 -9.77 -9.86
N LEU A 135 17.08 -8.87 -8.86
CA LEU A 135 17.52 -9.19 -7.49
C LEU A 135 16.65 -10.26 -6.83
N VAL A 136 15.33 -10.27 -7.07
CA VAL A 136 14.44 -11.35 -6.60
C VAL A 136 14.87 -12.70 -7.17
N GLY A 137 15.21 -12.75 -8.47
CA GLY A 137 15.69 -13.96 -9.12
C GLY A 137 17.02 -14.46 -8.54
N VAL A 138 17.98 -13.55 -8.35
CA VAL A 138 19.28 -13.86 -7.74
C VAL A 138 19.10 -14.35 -6.30
N GLN A 139 18.30 -13.65 -5.50
CA GLN A 139 17.98 -14.03 -4.13
C GLN A 139 17.32 -15.41 -4.10
N GLY A 140 16.31 -15.68 -4.93
CA GLY A 140 15.68 -17.00 -5.01
C GLY A 140 16.64 -18.14 -5.37
N ALA A 141 17.62 -17.89 -6.25
CA ALA A 141 18.59 -18.89 -6.67
C ALA A 141 19.71 -19.14 -5.64
N GLN A 142 20.19 -18.09 -4.96
CA GLN A 142 21.41 -18.10 -4.16
C GLN A 142 21.20 -17.96 -2.64
N SER A 143 19.97 -17.74 -2.15
CA SER A 143 19.75 -17.43 -0.72
C SER A 143 20.20 -18.53 0.22
N VAL A 144 19.75 -19.77 0.00
CA VAL A 144 19.87 -20.83 1.00
C VAL A 144 20.24 -22.15 0.33
N ALA A 145 21.21 -22.85 0.92
CA ALA A 145 21.45 -24.26 0.70
C ALA A 145 21.14 -25.01 2.00
N SER A 146 20.22 -25.96 1.93
CA SER A 146 19.83 -26.81 3.07
C SER A 146 19.92 -28.29 2.72
N THR A 147 20.27 -29.10 3.71
CA THR A 147 20.26 -30.56 3.63
C THR A 147 19.32 -31.13 4.67
N TRP A 148 18.74 -32.28 4.38
CA TRP A 148 18.02 -33.07 5.36
C TRP A 148 19.02 -33.70 6.34
N SER A 149 18.77 -33.57 7.64
CA SER A 149 19.52 -34.28 8.69
C SER A 149 18.66 -35.41 9.26
N GLU A 150 19.14 -36.65 9.11
CA GLU A 150 18.47 -37.84 9.67
C GLU A 150 18.42 -37.80 11.21
N GLN A 151 19.41 -37.18 11.86
CA GLN A 151 19.52 -37.15 13.32
C GLN A 151 18.49 -36.22 13.96
N ALA A 152 18.19 -35.10 13.29
CA ALA A 152 17.26 -34.10 13.78
C ALA A 152 15.86 -34.25 13.17
N HIS A 153 15.66 -35.24 12.28
CA HIS A 153 14.47 -35.42 11.46
C HIS A 153 13.94 -34.11 10.84
N SER A 154 14.86 -33.22 10.46
CA SER A 154 14.54 -31.86 10.02
C SER A 154 15.56 -31.32 9.02
N CYS A 155 15.14 -30.29 8.28
CA CYS A 155 15.99 -29.58 7.34
C CYS A 155 16.93 -28.62 8.08
N ILE A 156 18.24 -28.81 7.91
CA ILE A 156 19.26 -27.91 8.45
C ILE A 156 19.81 -27.01 7.34
N VAL A 157 19.98 -25.72 7.65
CA VAL A 157 20.58 -24.74 6.74
C VAL A 157 22.10 -24.87 6.82
N ILE A 158 22.74 -25.26 5.73
CA ILE A 158 24.21 -25.43 5.66
C ILE A 158 24.87 -24.10 5.33
N HIS A 159 24.32 -23.37 4.37
CA HIS A 159 24.90 -22.14 3.87
C HIS A 159 23.81 -21.12 3.57
N SER A 160 23.97 -19.91 4.11
CA SER A 160 23.12 -18.76 3.86
C SER A 160 24.00 -17.60 3.41
N SER A 161 23.67 -17.02 2.25
CA SER A 161 24.38 -15.84 1.76
C SER A 161 23.79 -14.59 2.41
N ASN A 162 24.42 -14.14 3.50
CA ASN A 162 24.01 -12.92 4.20
C ASN A 162 24.14 -11.68 3.30
N ILE A 163 25.11 -11.69 2.37
CA ILE A 163 25.35 -10.57 1.44
C ILE A 163 24.17 -10.38 0.50
N THR A 164 23.68 -11.45 -0.13
CA THR A 164 22.56 -11.35 -1.07
C THR A 164 21.28 -10.91 -0.37
N MET A 165 21.02 -11.45 0.83
CA MET A 165 19.89 -11.05 1.66
C MET A 165 19.95 -9.57 2.03
N PHE A 166 21.12 -9.10 2.49
CA PHE A 166 21.33 -7.69 2.81
C PHE A 166 21.16 -6.79 1.59
N THR A 167 21.77 -7.13 0.44
CA THR A 167 21.63 -6.35 -0.79
C THR A 167 20.18 -6.25 -1.24
N PHE A 168 19.42 -7.35 -1.17
CA PHE A 168 17.99 -7.36 -1.50
C PHE A 168 17.20 -6.40 -0.60
N TYR A 169 17.28 -6.55 0.73
CA TYR A 169 16.51 -5.69 1.64
C TYR A 169 16.92 -4.22 1.59
N LEU A 170 18.22 -3.92 1.47
CA LEU A 170 18.69 -2.56 1.30
C LEU A 170 18.13 -1.94 0.02
N TYR A 171 18.16 -2.69 -1.08
CA TYR A 171 17.60 -2.23 -2.35
C TYR A 171 16.08 -1.98 -2.23
N THR A 172 15.34 -2.88 -1.60
CA THR A 172 13.89 -2.70 -1.34
C THR A 172 13.60 -1.43 -0.56
N VAL A 173 14.32 -1.18 0.54
CA VAL A 173 14.13 0.03 1.36
C VAL A 173 14.43 1.31 0.58
N LEU A 174 15.52 1.34 -0.18
CA LEU A 174 15.87 2.49 -1.02
C LEU A 174 14.84 2.74 -2.13
N MET A 175 14.31 1.67 -2.72
CA MET A 175 13.27 1.75 -3.73
C MET A 175 11.96 2.26 -3.16
N ASP A 176 11.51 1.72 -2.03
CA ASP A 176 10.28 2.16 -1.35
C ASP A 176 10.41 3.62 -0.91
N LEU A 177 11.57 4.04 -0.40
CA LEU A 177 11.86 5.44 -0.06
C LEU A 177 11.77 6.34 -1.31
N THR A 178 12.38 5.92 -2.41
CA THR A 178 12.35 6.68 -3.67
C THR A 178 10.92 6.83 -4.17
N ILE A 179 10.13 5.75 -4.16
CA ILE A 179 8.72 5.75 -4.54
C ILE A 179 7.90 6.65 -3.62
N LEU A 180 8.15 6.61 -2.30
CA LEU A 180 7.50 7.47 -1.32
C LEU A 180 7.78 8.95 -1.62
N ILE A 181 9.05 9.32 -1.80
CA ILE A 181 9.46 10.69 -2.15
C ILE A 181 8.82 11.14 -3.45
N LEU A 182 8.88 10.31 -4.51
CA LEU A 182 8.24 10.61 -5.79
C LEU A 182 6.73 10.79 -5.65
N THR A 183 6.09 9.99 -4.81
CA THR A 183 4.64 10.12 -4.54
C THR A 183 4.34 11.43 -3.83
N ILE A 184 5.10 11.79 -2.79
CA ILE A 184 4.96 13.06 -2.06
C ILE A 184 5.18 14.25 -3.00
N CYS A 185 6.28 14.27 -3.75
CA CYS A 185 6.58 15.36 -4.69
C CYS A 185 5.52 15.48 -5.79
N GLY A 186 5.06 14.35 -6.33
CA GLY A 186 4.02 14.32 -7.35
C GLY A 186 2.66 14.81 -6.81
N LEU A 187 2.31 14.41 -5.59
CA LEU A 187 1.10 14.86 -4.89
C LEU A 187 1.17 16.34 -4.56
N TRP A 188 2.28 16.83 -3.98
CA TRP A 188 2.42 18.25 -3.64
C TRP A 188 2.30 19.14 -4.88
N ARG A 189 2.90 18.72 -6.00
CA ARG A 189 2.82 19.44 -7.26
C ARG A 189 1.42 19.42 -7.88
N LYS A 190 0.66 18.32 -7.75
CA LYS A 190 -0.75 18.25 -8.19
C LYS A 190 -1.74 18.92 -7.23
N ALA A 191 -1.50 18.88 -5.93
CA ALA A 191 -2.31 19.55 -4.91
C ALA A 191 -2.22 21.08 -5.06
N ALA A 192 -1.04 21.58 -5.44
CA ALA A 192 -0.88 22.97 -5.87
C ALA A 192 -1.73 23.35 -7.10
N LEU A 193 -2.30 22.36 -7.81
CA LEU A 193 -3.02 22.54 -9.07
C LEU A 193 -4.56 22.38 -9.01
N ARG A 194 -5.20 21.73 -8.00
CA ARG A 194 -6.68 21.78 -7.74
C ARG A 194 -7.24 20.79 -6.68
N SER A 195 -8.33 21.22 -6.02
CA SER A 195 -9.43 20.47 -5.33
C SER A 195 -9.18 19.85 -3.94
N ASP A 196 -9.93 20.31 -2.92
CA ASP A 196 -9.95 19.83 -1.52
C ASP A 196 -10.39 18.37 -1.35
N ILE A 197 -11.06 17.79 -2.34
CA ILE A 197 -11.44 16.37 -2.31
C ILE A 197 -10.25 15.46 -2.66
N GLY A 198 -9.31 15.95 -3.48
CA GLY A 198 -8.11 15.21 -3.82
C GLY A 198 -7.09 15.15 -2.67
N THR A 199 -7.09 16.14 -1.79
CA THR A 199 -6.12 16.26 -0.69
C THR A 199 -6.39 15.23 0.41
N ASN A 200 -7.64 15.07 0.85
CA ASN A 200 -8.01 14.10 1.89
C ASN A 200 -7.68 12.64 1.49
N LEU A 201 -7.98 12.25 0.24
CA LEU A 201 -7.68 10.91 -0.28
C LEU A 201 -6.16 10.70 -0.48
N SER A 202 -5.42 11.79 -0.70
CA SER A 202 -3.96 11.74 -0.81
C SER A 202 -3.28 11.59 0.55
N GLU A 203 -3.84 12.19 1.59
CA GLU A 203 -3.30 12.14 2.95
C GLU A 203 -3.41 10.73 3.53
N GLN A 204 -4.58 10.09 3.40
CA GLN A 204 -4.75 8.71 3.87
C GLN A 204 -3.75 7.76 3.19
N CYS A 205 -3.58 7.90 1.87
CA CYS A 205 -2.61 7.08 1.15
C CYS A 205 -1.16 7.39 1.54
N LEU A 206 -0.84 8.64 1.86
CA LEU A 206 0.49 9.00 2.34
C LEU A 206 0.82 8.27 3.64
N TRP A 207 -0.13 8.21 4.58
CA TRP A 207 0.02 7.44 5.82
C TRP A 207 0.25 5.94 5.54
N TYR A 208 -0.48 5.33 4.60
CA TYR A 208 -0.26 3.94 4.19
C TYR A 208 1.13 3.71 3.58
N CYS A 209 1.60 4.64 2.73
CA CYS A 209 2.92 4.56 2.12
C CYS A 209 4.04 4.73 3.17
N ALA A 210 3.90 5.70 4.07
CA ALA A 210 4.86 5.97 5.13
C ALA A 210 4.94 4.81 6.14
N ALA A 211 3.80 4.26 6.55
CA ALA A 211 3.76 3.07 7.41
C ALA A 211 4.47 1.88 6.75
N THR A 212 4.24 1.66 5.44
CA THR A 212 4.91 0.59 4.69
C THR A 212 6.43 0.77 4.67
N PHE A 213 6.91 2.00 4.49
CA PHE A 213 8.33 2.32 4.53
C PHE A 213 8.95 2.09 5.92
N LEU A 214 8.31 2.60 6.98
CA LEU A 214 8.78 2.44 8.36
C LEU A 214 8.95 0.97 8.74
N ILE A 215 7.98 0.15 8.35
CA ILE A 215 7.95 -1.29 8.58
C ILE A 215 9.11 -2.02 7.86
N ASN A 216 9.57 -1.52 6.71
CA ASN A 216 10.67 -2.13 5.95
C ASN A 216 12.06 -1.73 6.47
N ILE A 217 12.20 -0.67 7.28
CA ILE A 217 13.50 -0.24 7.84
C ILE A 217 14.12 -1.30 8.76
N PRO A 218 13.41 -1.85 9.78
CA PRO A 218 13.96 -2.91 10.62
C PRO A 218 14.43 -4.12 9.81
N ALA A 219 13.66 -4.50 8.78
CA ALA A 219 14.01 -5.62 7.90
C ALA A 219 15.35 -5.44 7.17
N ALA A 220 15.80 -4.21 6.92
CA ALA A 220 17.12 -3.92 6.36
C ALA A 220 18.21 -3.76 7.41
N VAL A 221 17.89 -3.21 8.59
CA VAL A 221 18.87 -2.98 9.65
C VAL A 221 19.33 -4.29 10.30
N LEU A 222 18.43 -5.25 10.51
CA LEU A 222 18.72 -6.48 11.25
C LEU A 222 19.72 -7.42 10.56
N PRO A 223 19.68 -7.63 9.23
CA PRO A 223 20.74 -8.35 8.52
C PRO A 223 22.14 -7.76 8.72
N ILE A 224 22.27 -6.45 8.96
CA ILE A 224 23.55 -5.76 9.23
C ILE A 224 24.11 -6.20 10.59
N LEU A 225 23.25 -6.40 11.59
CA LEU A 225 23.67 -6.77 12.94
C LEU A 225 24.16 -8.23 13.05
N ASN A 226 23.97 -9.06 12.01
CA ASN A 226 24.45 -10.44 11.92
C ASN A 226 24.16 -11.29 13.18
N LEU A 227 22.97 -11.14 13.77
CA LEU A 227 22.63 -11.78 15.05
C LEU A 227 22.42 -13.30 14.87
N ASN A 228 21.52 -13.71 13.97
CA ASN A 228 21.26 -15.09 13.54
C ASN A 228 20.31 -15.10 12.33
N VAL A 229 20.38 -16.08 11.43
CA VAL A 229 19.51 -16.17 10.23
C VAL A 229 18.03 -16.22 10.60
N ILE A 230 17.65 -17.07 11.55
CA ILE A 230 16.24 -17.23 11.97
C ILE A 230 15.74 -15.94 12.62
N MET A 231 16.60 -15.28 13.41
CA MET A 231 16.21 -14.05 14.08
C MET A 231 16.15 -12.85 13.15
N ASN A 232 17.02 -12.78 12.14
CA ASN A 232 16.92 -11.77 11.08
C ASN A 232 15.60 -11.92 10.31
N VAL A 233 15.17 -13.16 10.02
CA VAL A 233 13.88 -13.45 9.39
C VAL A 233 12.71 -13.16 10.34
N MET A 234 12.77 -13.57 11.60
CA MET A 234 11.71 -13.31 12.59
C MET A 234 11.55 -11.84 12.94
N LEU A 235 12.63 -11.10 13.11
CA LEU A 235 12.57 -9.69 13.51
C LEU A 235 12.27 -8.79 12.30
N SER A 236 12.57 -9.23 11.07
CA SER A 236 11.92 -8.67 9.88
C SER A 236 10.40 -8.93 9.85
N MET A 237 9.86 -9.75 10.77
CA MET A 237 8.42 -9.96 10.99
C MET A 237 7.89 -9.31 12.28
N SER A 238 8.71 -8.63 13.09
CA SER A 238 8.25 -8.17 14.40
C SER A 238 8.97 -6.90 14.86
N ASP A 239 8.61 -5.75 14.33
CA ASP A 239 8.77 -4.52 15.11
C ASP A 239 7.82 -3.40 14.63
N GLU A 240 6.70 -3.20 15.34
CA GLU A 240 6.55 -2.01 16.18
C GLU A 240 5.37 -2.16 17.17
N ALA A 241 5.53 -1.53 18.33
CA ALA A 241 5.04 -1.90 19.66
C ALA A 241 3.52 -1.82 19.94
N HIS A 242 2.63 -1.80 18.94
CA HIS A 242 1.18 -1.93 19.15
C HIS A 242 0.44 -2.78 18.10
N SER A 243 1.16 -3.36 17.13
CA SER A 243 0.56 -4.24 16.12
C SER A 243 1.45 -5.46 15.88
N ARG A 244 0.99 -6.64 16.33
CA ARG A 244 1.61 -7.94 16.05
C ARG A 244 1.39 -8.35 14.59
N HIS A 245 1.87 -7.56 13.64
CA HIS A 245 1.67 -7.87 12.24
C HIS A 245 3.01 -7.85 11.48
N PRO A 246 3.30 -8.88 10.68
CA PRO A 246 4.62 -9.12 10.12
C PRO A 246 4.86 -8.20 8.93
N ALA A 247 6.05 -7.63 8.85
CA ALA A 247 6.35 -6.48 8.02
C ALA A 247 5.92 -6.64 6.56
N THR A 248 6.29 -7.77 5.94
CA THR A 248 5.97 -8.07 4.55
C THR A 248 4.46 -8.24 4.32
N THR A 249 3.76 -8.86 5.26
CA THR A 249 2.30 -9.05 5.19
C THR A 249 1.55 -7.75 5.31
N VAL A 250 1.93 -6.91 6.28
CA VAL A 250 1.31 -5.59 6.45
C VAL A 250 1.62 -4.74 5.24
N SER A 251 2.87 -4.73 4.79
CA SER A 251 3.27 -4.06 3.55
C SER A 251 2.39 -4.51 2.38
N VAL A 252 2.17 -5.82 2.19
CA VAL A 252 1.29 -6.35 1.15
C VAL A 252 -0.17 -5.94 1.38
N ILE A 253 -0.71 -5.99 2.60
CA ILE A 253 -2.11 -5.60 2.91
C ILE A 253 -2.32 -4.10 2.74
N MET A 254 -1.40 -3.27 3.23
CA MET A 254 -1.47 -1.81 3.17
C MET A 254 -1.26 -1.31 1.75
N SER A 255 -0.30 -1.87 1.01
CA SER A 255 -0.13 -1.59 -0.42
C SER A 255 -1.35 -2.05 -1.23
N SER A 256 -1.94 -3.19 -0.84
CA SER A 256 -3.20 -3.69 -1.40
C SER A 256 -4.36 -2.72 -1.16
N ALA A 257 -4.54 -2.24 0.06
CA ALA A 257 -5.56 -1.25 0.40
C ALA A 257 -5.35 0.07 -0.35
N ALA A 258 -4.09 0.50 -0.51
CA ALA A 258 -3.75 1.68 -1.28
C ALA A 258 -4.14 1.54 -2.77
N VAL A 259 -3.92 0.37 -3.38
CA VAL A 259 -4.34 0.12 -4.77
C VAL A 259 -5.86 0.07 -4.91
N LEU A 260 -6.57 -0.52 -3.94
CA LEU A 260 -8.03 -0.55 -3.95
C LEU A 260 -8.63 0.85 -3.81
N SER A 261 -7.99 1.75 -3.05
CA SER A 261 -8.41 3.16 -2.94
C SER A 261 -8.36 3.95 -4.26
N LEU A 262 -7.58 3.48 -5.24
CA LEU A 262 -7.43 4.13 -6.55
C LEU A 262 -8.53 3.77 -7.54
N GLN A 263 -9.41 2.80 -7.23
CA GLN A 263 -10.50 2.45 -8.12
C GLN A 263 -11.69 3.38 -7.84
N PRO A 264 -11.97 4.36 -8.73
CA PRO A 264 -13.12 5.22 -8.55
C PRO A 264 -14.39 4.38 -8.54
N ASP A 265 -15.32 4.72 -7.64
CA ASP A 265 -16.62 4.10 -7.46
C ASP A 265 -17.50 4.23 -8.72
N HIS A 266 -17.21 3.43 -9.73
CA HIS A 266 -18.13 3.16 -10.84
C HIS A 266 -19.28 2.24 -10.41
N LEU A 267 -19.43 1.94 -9.11
CA LEU A 267 -20.49 1.11 -8.55
C LEU A 267 -21.66 1.92 -7.97
N ALA A 268 -21.59 3.26 -7.96
CA ALA A 268 -22.72 4.09 -7.55
C ALA A 268 -23.78 4.29 -8.67
N ASP A 269 -23.56 3.77 -9.88
CA ASP A 269 -24.46 3.94 -11.02
C ASP A 269 -24.89 2.57 -11.56
N GLY A 270 -25.78 1.89 -10.83
CA GLY A 270 -26.24 0.56 -11.21
C GLY A 270 -27.40 -0.03 -10.42
N ASP A 271 -27.84 0.61 -9.33
CA ASP A 271 -29.04 0.15 -8.59
C ASP A 271 -30.02 1.30 -8.40
N THR A 272 -30.59 1.76 -9.52
CA THR A 272 -31.88 2.44 -9.51
C THR A 272 -32.98 1.41 -9.73
N THR A 273 -33.22 0.54 -8.74
CA THR A 273 -34.44 -0.26 -8.70
C THR A 273 -34.99 -0.36 -7.27
N VAL A 274 -35.97 0.51 -7.02
CA VAL A 274 -37.17 0.28 -6.20
C VAL A 274 -36.94 -0.31 -4.81
N SER A 275 -36.89 0.56 -3.80
CA SER A 275 -37.50 0.23 -2.52
C SER A 275 -38.48 1.34 -2.13
N THR A 276 -39.74 0.94 -2.16
CA THR A 276 -40.97 1.60 -1.80
C THR A 276 -40.96 2.18 -0.38
N ALA A 277 -41.41 3.42 -0.28
CA ALA A 277 -42.34 3.97 0.71
C ALA A 277 -42.36 3.37 2.14
N VAL A 278 -41.70 4.06 3.07
CA VAL A 278 -42.22 4.46 4.41
C VAL A 278 -41.49 5.77 4.72
N GLY A 279 -42.07 6.97 4.76
CA GLY A 279 -43.28 7.35 5.45
C GLY A 279 -42.94 8.13 6.72
N HIS A 280 -42.39 9.35 6.63
CA HIS A 280 -42.72 10.41 7.59
C HIS A 280 -42.44 11.82 7.06
N ARG A 281 -43.44 12.66 7.30
CA ARG A 281 -43.64 14.06 6.95
C ARG A 281 -42.45 14.96 7.30
N ASP A 282 -42.11 15.90 6.43
CA ASP A 282 -42.48 17.29 6.75
C ASP A 282 -42.86 18.10 5.50
N VAL A 283 -43.91 18.87 5.70
CA VAL A 283 -44.68 19.65 4.75
C VAL A 283 -44.14 21.07 4.78
N ARG A 284 -44.33 21.80 3.66
CA ARG A 284 -44.25 23.27 3.50
C ARG A 284 -42.93 23.75 2.88
N ASP A 285 -42.94 23.93 1.54
CA ASP A 285 -42.39 25.15 0.90
C ASP A 285 -42.35 25.21 -0.64
N ARG A 286 -42.96 24.29 -1.40
CA ARG A 286 -42.95 24.39 -2.89
C ARG A 286 -44.32 24.50 -3.54
N ALA A 287 -45.12 25.45 -3.08
CA ALA A 287 -46.37 25.87 -3.73
C ALA A 287 -46.25 27.21 -4.49
N ARG A 288 -45.06 27.63 -4.95
CA ARG A 288 -44.89 28.97 -5.55
C ARG A 288 -44.10 29.10 -6.85
N ARG A 289 -43.85 28.04 -7.63
CA ARG A 289 -43.31 28.18 -9.00
C ARG A 289 -43.82 27.10 -9.95
N ARG A 290 -45.11 27.17 -10.29
CA ARG A 290 -45.68 26.57 -11.51
C ARG A 290 -46.65 27.58 -12.11
N ALA A 291 -46.12 28.46 -12.96
CA ALA A 291 -46.89 29.22 -13.95
C ALA A 291 -45.91 29.89 -14.92
N LEU A 292 -45.43 29.12 -15.90
CA LEU A 292 -45.33 29.56 -17.29
C LEU A 292 -44.96 28.34 -18.13
N GLY A 293 -45.80 28.11 -19.12
CA GLY A 293 -45.97 26.84 -19.80
C GLY A 293 -45.30 26.75 -21.16
N ILE A 294 -45.36 25.52 -21.65
CA ILE A 294 -45.58 25.09 -23.04
C ILE A 294 -44.41 25.32 -24.02
N ALA A 295 -43.79 24.22 -24.46
CA ALA A 295 -44.01 23.69 -25.81
C ALA A 295 -43.31 22.33 -26.01
N MET A 296 -44.05 21.38 -26.59
CA MET A 296 -43.53 20.15 -27.19
C MET A 296 -42.77 20.48 -28.47
N GLN A 297 -41.66 19.78 -28.75
CA GLN A 297 -41.47 19.26 -30.11
C GLN A 297 -40.54 18.04 -30.14
N HIS A 298 -41.02 17.05 -30.87
CA HIS A 298 -40.45 15.75 -31.15
C HIS A 298 -39.48 15.86 -32.34
N SER A 299 -38.24 15.35 -32.22
CA SER A 299 -37.50 14.83 -33.38
C SER A 299 -36.32 13.96 -32.94
N ARG A 300 -36.24 12.76 -33.52
CA ARG A 300 -35.11 11.82 -33.51
C ARG A 300 -34.14 12.22 -34.63
N SER A 301 -32.85 12.34 -34.35
CA SER A 301 -31.80 11.79 -35.23
C SER A 301 -30.46 11.70 -34.52
N HIS A 302 -29.84 10.53 -34.66
CA HIS A 302 -28.46 10.23 -34.30
C HIS A 302 -27.46 11.19 -34.95
N GLN A 303 -26.54 11.76 -34.16
CA GLN A 303 -25.13 11.90 -34.50
C GLN A 303 -24.35 12.28 -33.24
N VAL A 304 -23.53 11.35 -32.74
CA VAL A 304 -22.58 11.60 -31.65
C VAL A 304 -21.31 12.16 -32.30
N THR A 305 -21.22 13.48 -32.34
CA THR A 305 -19.99 14.21 -32.64
C THR A 305 -19.49 14.80 -31.33
N LEU A 306 -18.44 14.20 -30.77
CA LEU A 306 -17.89 14.54 -29.46
C LEU A 306 -16.97 15.78 -29.61
N THR A 307 -17.59 16.95 -29.73
CA THR A 307 -16.91 18.26 -29.63
C THR A 307 -16.95 18.72 -28.18
N THR A 308 -15.82 18.64 -27.49
CA THR A 308 -15.63 19.26 -26.17
C THR A 308 -15.44 20.77 -26.34
N ASN A 309 -16.55 21.51 -26.34
CA ASN A 309 -16.53 22.95 -26.08
C ASN A 309 -16.36 23.15 -24.58
N ILE A 310 -15.16 23.57 -24.17
CA ILE A 310 -14.91 24.11 -22.84
C ILE A 310 -15.27 25.60 -22.91
N VAL A 311 -16.43 25.95 -22.33
CA VAL A 311 -16.78 27.32 -22.01
C VAL A 311 -15.92 27.73 -20.82
N LEU A 312 -14.97 28.62 -21.05
CA LEU A 312 -14.23 29.34 -20.02
C LEU A 312 -15.10 30.51 -19.55
N ASP A 313 -15.77 30.35 -18.41
CA ASP A 313 -16.30 31.50 -17.68
C ASP A 313 -15.12 32.27 -17.08
N GLY A 314 -14.95 33.50 -17.58
CA GLY A 314 -13.94 34.45 -17.12
C GLY A 314 -14.27 34.96 -15.73
N LEU A 315 -13.27 34.93 -14.85
CA LEU A 315 -13.29 35.70 -13.61
C LEU A 315 -13.02 37.16 -13.95
N GLU A 316 -14.09 37.96 -13.98
CA GLU A 316 -14.02 39.41 -13.91
C GLU A 316 -13.48 39.82 -12.53
N VAL A 317 -12.30 40.42 -12.54
CA VAL A 317 -11.73 41.15 -11.40
C VAL A 317 -12.45 42.49 -11.34
N ASN A 318 -13.32 42.67 -10.34
CA ASN A 318 -13.96 43.95 -10.09
C ASN A 318 -13.18 44.71 -9.01
N SER A 319 -12.29 45.59 -9.47
CA SER A 319 -11.63 46.62 -8.69
C SER A 319 -12.45 47.91 -8.78
N SER A 320 -13.10 48.35 -7.69
CA SER A 320 -13.38 49.75 -7.31
C SER A 320 -14.47 49.84 -6.24
N GLU A 321 -14.11 50.35 -5.06
CA GLU A 321 -14.86 51.29 -4.17
C GLU A 321 -14.17 51.25 -2.78
N VAL A 322 -13.22 52.16 -2.47
CA VAL A 322 -13.38 53.58 -2.06
C VAL A 322 -13.86 53.74 -0.61
N ASN A 323 -12.90 54.18 0.22
CA ASN A 323 -12.98 55.14 1.34
C ASN A 323 -14.26 55.25 2.19
N GLN A 324 -14.09 55.03 3.51
CA GLN A 324 -14.51 55.94 4.59
C GLN A 324 -13.84 55.50 5.90
N SER A 325 -12.87 56.28 6.40
CA SER A 325 -12.97 57.11 7.62
C SER A 325 -13.16 56.33 8.92
N PHE A 326 -12.19 56.39 9.85
CA PHE A 326 -12.36 57.08 11.14
C PHE A 326 -11.11 57.00 12.04
N ASP A 327 -10.69 58.20 12.45
CA ASP A 327 -10.06 58.66 13.69
C ASP A 327 -8.84 58.01 14.35
N VAL A 328 -7.82 58.86 14.36
CA VAL A 328 -6.78 59.03 15.36
C VAL A 328 -7.39 59.32 16.74
N THR A 329 -7.03 58.54 17.76
CA THR A 329 -6.97 59.05 19.13
C THR A 329 -5.80 58.43 19.89
N THR A 330 -4.77 59.25 20.06
CA THR A 330 -3.76 59.18 21.10
C THR A 330 -4.37 58.97 22.48
N SER A 331 -3.97 57.93 23.21
CA SER A 331 -3.89 58.02 24.67
C SER A 331 -2.81 57.12 25.28
N ARG A 332 -1.92 57.83 25.93
CA ARG A 332 -0.82 57.49 26.83
C ARG A 332 -1.28 56.65 28.02
N LYS A 333 -0.54 55.59 28.38
CA LYS A 333 -0.35 55.23 29.80
C LYS A 333 1.00 54.55 30.05
N SER A 334 1.85 55.30 30.74
CA SER A 334 3.06 54.86 31.43
C SER A 334 2.73 53.98 32.63
N THR A 335 3.55 52.96 32.88
CA THR A 335 4.19 52.55 34.16
C THR A 335 4.68 51.11 34.01
N GLU A 336 5.76 50.60 34.60
CA GLU A 336 6.95 51.09 35.31
C GLU A 336 7.57 49.81 35.90
N ALA A 337 8.90 49.67 35.79
CA ALA A 337 9.81 48.84 36.61
C ALA A 337 9.54 47.31 36.71
N THR A 338 10.55 46.43 36.77
CA THR A 338 11.76 46.51 37.60
C THR A 338 12.77 45.47 37.12
N GLY A 339 14.06 45.82 37.09
CA GLY A 339 15.18 44.86 37.08
C GLY A 339 15.24 44.05 38.39
N ALA A 340 16.20 43.17 38.65
CA ALA A 340 17.56 42.95 38.17
C ALA A 340 17.96 41.54 38.70
N PRO A 341 19.23 41.29 39.05
CA PRO A 341 20.43 41.09 38.23
C PRO A 341 20.85 39.61 38.11
#